data_AF-A0A934RN58-F1
#
_entry.id   AF-A0A934RN58-F1
#
_cell.length_a   1.000
_cell.length_b   1.000
_cell.length_c   1.000
_cell.angle_alpha   90.00
_cell.angle_beta   90.00
_cell.angle_gamma   90.00
#
_symmetry.space_group_name_H-M   'P 1'
#
loop_
_entity.id
_entity.type
_entity.pdbx_description
1 polymer ?
#
loop_
_entity_poly.entity_id
_entity_poly.type
_entity_poly.pdbx_seq_one_letter_code
_entity_poly.pdbx_strand_id
1 'polypeptide(L)'
;MANAFGIIAALVLAVAAFFGFKNKSALENQRDMLSNEELTLERNKNTFEERKTELAGLQDDTTAANEENASLSTELETQLATNKKLESDIEDKQSVVETKKAEVEEGEEKLQRFGNLDDLKDKLEKLGTDLATLKGEVLLKDTEIETRTALNGSLSTQNAALSEVLKRYSEKQSDPNLSARVTRVVTDLGFVILSGGDNAGIVRDSELSVVRDGSVIGKLRVTGTEPSTAAASIIPDSFEGTTVRVGDQVKAASN
;
A
#
# COMPACT_ATOMS: atom_id res chain seq x y z
N MET A 1 18.10 104.12 -127.77
CA MET A 1 18.29 102.69 -127.46
C MET A 1 18.80 102.39 -126.05
N ALA A 2 19.33 103.36 -125.30
CA ALA A 2 19.77 103.14 -123.91
C ALA A 2 18.63 102.76 -122.93
N ASN A 3 17.41 103.26 -123.15
CA ASN A 3 16.30 103.06 -122.22
C ASN A 3 15.67 101.65 -122.28
N ALA A 4 15.74 100.95 -123.42
CA ALA A 4 15.16 99.61 -123.58
C ALA A 4 16.00 98.52 -122.90
N PHE A 5 17.34 98.61 -123.01
CA PHE A 5 18.26 97.70 -122.32
C PHE A 5 18.24 97.89 -120.80
N GLY A 6 18.06 99.13 -120.31
CA GLY A 6 17.89 99.40 -118.88
C GLY A 6 16.62 98.77 -118.29
N ILE A 7 15.50 98.79 -119.02
CA ILE A 7 14.23 98.18 -118.59
C ILE A 7 14.34 96.65 -118.56
N ILE A 8 14.94 96.03 -119.59
CA ILE A 8 15.15 94.58 -119.63
C ILE A 8 16.10 94.13 -118.52
N ALA A 9 17.19 94.85 -118.28
CA ALA A 9 18.10 94.57 -117.17
C ALA A 9 17.40 94.70 -115.81
N ALA A 10 16.53 95.70 -115.62
CA ALA A 10 15.74 95.86 -114.41
C ALA A 10 14.74 94.71 -114.20
N LEU A 11 14.10 94.20 -115.26
CA LEU A 11 13.21 93.05 -115.19
C LEU A 11 13.96 91.75 -114.84
N VAL A 12 15.13 91.51 -115.44
CA VAL A 12 15.96 90.35 -115.13
C VAL A 12 16.44 90.41 -113.67
N LEU A 13 16.84 91.59 -113.19
CA LEU A 13 17.21 91.78 -111.77
C LEU A 13 16.02 91.57 -110.83
N ALA A 14 14.81 92.01 -111.20
CA ALA A 14 13.60 91.79 -110.40
C ALA A 14 13.22 90.31 -110.33
N VAL A 15 13.32 89.57 -111.44
CA VAL A 15 13.09 88.12 -111.47
C VAL A 15 14.16 87.38 -110.67
N ALA A 16 15.43 87.76 -110.80
CA ALA A 16 16.52 87.19 -110.00
C ALA A 16 16.35 87.47 -108.50
N ALA A 17 15.91 88.68 -108.14
CA ALA A 17 15.59 89.03 -106.75
C ALA A 17 14.40 88.22 -106.21
N PHE A 18 13.36 87.97 -107.03
CA PHE A 18 12.22 87.14 -106.65
C PHE A 18 12.61 85.67 -106.44
N PHE A 19 13.38 85.08 -107.36
CA PHE A 19 13.91 83.71 -107.19
C PHE A 19 14.88 83.62 -106.02
N GLY A 20 15.71 84.63 -105.80
CA GLY A 20 16.60 84.73 -104.64
C GLY A 20 15.82 84.79 -103.32
N PHE A 21 14.75 85.59 -103.26
CA PHE A 21 13.87 85.67 -102.10
C PHE A 21 13.13 84.35 -101.84
N LYS A 22 12.58 83.70 -102.89
CA LYS A 22 11.89 82.42 -102.77
C LYS A 22 12.83 81.28 -102.34
N ASN A 23 14.06 81.25 -102.88
CA ASN A 23 15.07 80.27 -102.48
C ASN A 23 15.59 80.52 -101.05
N LYS A 24 15.76 81.78 -100.66
CA LYS A 24 16.08 82.16 -99.28
C LYS A 24 15.00 81.71 -98.31
N SER A 25 13.73 81.95 -98.64
CA SER A 25 12.59 81.51 -97.83
C SER A 25 12.47 79.98 -97.76
N ALA A 26 12.77 79.25 -98.86
CA ALA A 26 12.80 77.79 -98.85
C ALA A 26 13.95 77.23 -97.98
N LEU A 27 15.13 77.85 -98.03
CA LEU A 27 16.27 77.50 -97.18
C LEU A 27 16.03 77.84 -95.71
N GLU A 28 15.36 78.96 -95.42
CA GLU A 28 14.92 79.33 -94.07
C GLU A 28 13.91 78.31 -93.53
N ASN A 29 12.88 77.97 -94.31
CA ASN A 29 11.90 76.94 -93.92
C ASN A 29 12.57 75.56 -93.68
N GLN A 30 13.52 75.14 -94.52
CA GLN A 30 14.25 73.88 -94.31
C GLN A 30 15.13 73.92 -93.06
N ARG A 31 15.75 75.07 -92.74
CA ARG A 31 16.50 75.25 -91.50
C ARG A 31 15.60 75.23 -90.28
N ASP A 32 14.43 75.86 -90.36
CA ASP A 32 13.43 75.84 -89.29
C ASP A 32 12.86 74.43 -89.08
N MET A 33 12.60 73.69 -90.16
CA MET A 33 12.18 72.28 -90.09
C MET A 33 13.28 71.41 -89.48
N LEU A 34 14.53 71.55 -89.93
CA LEU A 34 15.66 70.79 -89.38
C LEU A 34 15.86 71.10 -87.90
N SER A 35 15.79 72.37 -87.50
CA SER A 35 15.90 72.77 -86.10
C SER A 35 14.74 72.18 -85.26
N ASN A 36 13.51 72.20 -85.76
CA ASN A 36 12.37 71.60 -85.09
C ASN A 36 12.48 70.06 -84.99
N GLU A 37 13.03 69.42 -86.02
CA GLU A 37 13.26 67.97 -86.05
C GLU A 37 14.38 67.56 -85.09
N GLU A 38 15.47 68.33 -85.01
CA GLU A 38 16.53 68.17 -84.01
C GLU A 38 16.00 68.33 -82.58
N LEU A 39 15.18 69.36 -82.32
CA LEU A 39 14.52 69.55 -81.02
C LEU A 39 13.56 68.40 -80.68
N THR A 40 12.87 67.85 -81.68
CA THR A 40 11.96 66.72 -81.49
C THR A 40 12.74 65.43 -81.23
N LEU A 41 13.84 65.21 -81.94
CA LEU A 41 14.73 64.07 -81.74
C LEU A 41 15.36 64.11 -80.35
N GLU A 42 15.80 65.28 -79.88
CA GLU A 42 16.35 65.45 -78.53
C GLU A 42 15.30 65.18 -77.45
N ARG A 43 14.08 65.71 -77.60
CA ARG A 43 12.96 65.39 -76.68
C ARG A 43 12.64 63.90 -76.65
N ASN A 44 12.61 63.24 -77.80
CA ASN A 44 12.32 61.81 -77.90
C ASN A 44 13.43 60.97 -77.27
N LYS A 45 14.70 61.34 -77.45
CA LYS A 45 15.84 60.69 -76.79
C LYS A 45 15.74 60.82 -75.26
N ASN A 46 15.47 62.03 -74.76
CA ASN A 46 15.32 62.25 -73.33
C ASN A 46 14.14 61.45 -72.76
N THR A 47 12.98 61.47 -73.42
CA THR A 47 11.81 60.68 -73.02
C THR A 47 12.08 59.17 -73.05
N PHE A 48 12.86 58.69 -74.03
CA PHE A 48 13.22 57.28 -74.12
C PHE A 48 14.14 56.86 -72.97
N GLU A 49 15.17 57.65 -72.64
CA GLU A 49 16.06 57.36 -71.52
C GLU A 49 15.35 57.46 -70.16
N GLU A 50 14.43 58.42 -70.00
CA GLU A 50 13.55 58.52 -68.82
C GLU A 50 12.70 57.25 -68.67
N ARG A 51 11.98 56.84 -69.72
CA ARG A 51 11.15 55.62 -69.70
C ARG A 51 11.96 54.35 -69.49
N LYS A 52 13.18 54.29 -70.03
CA LYS A 52 14.09 53.15 -69.83
C LYS A 52 14.54 53.07 -68.37
N THR A 53 14.82 54.21 -67.76
CA THR A 53 15.17 54.29 -66.33
C THR A 53 13.97 53.93 -65.45
N GLU A 54 12.77 54.43 -65.79
CA GLU A 54 11.53 54.09 -65.09
C GLU A 54 11.20 52.59 -65.20
N LEU A 55 11.36 51.98 -66.39
CA LEU A 55 11.15 50.55 -66.59
C LEU A 55 12.13 49.71 -65.78
N ALA A 56 13.39 50.11 -65.71
CA ALA A 56 14.38 49.43 -64.87
C ALA A 56 14.00 49.52 -63.38
N GLY A 57 13.60 50.71 -62.91
CA GLY A 57 13.12 50.89 -61.54
C GLY A 57 11.87 50.05 -61.23
N LEU A 58 10.89 50.02 -62.13
CA LEU A 58 9.69 49.18 -61.98
C LEU A 58 10.02 47.69 -61.95
N GLN A 59 11.02 47.25 -62.72
CA GLN A 59 11.46 45.86 -62.75
C GLN A 59 12.16 45.48 -61.43
N ASP A 60 12.97 46.39 -60.87
CA ASP A 60 13.59 46.21 -59.57
C ASP A 60 12.52 46.15 -58.45
N ASP A 61 11.55 47.08 -58.45
CA ASP A 61 10.43 47.10 -57.50
C ASP A 61 9.58 45.83 -57.59
N THR A 62 9.31 45.35 -58.81
CA THR A 62 8.56 44.10 -59.02
C THR A 62 9.33 42.88 -58.50
N THR A 63 10.65 42.87 -58.67
CA THR A 63 11.51 41.80 -58.15
C THR A 63 11.52 41.82 -56.64
N ALA A 64 11.70 42.98 -56.01
CA ALA A 64 11.67 43.16 -54.57
C ALA A 64 10.31 42.77 -53.97
N ALA A 65 9.19 43.18 -54.58
CA ALA A 65 7.85 42.82 -54.13
C ALA A 65 7.58 41.31 -54.23
N ASN A 66 8.11 40.64 -55.26
CA ASN A 66 7.99 39.18 -55.38
C ASN A 66 8.82 38.44 -54.32
N GLU A 67 10.04 38.92 -54.04
CA GLU A 67 10.88 38.36 -52.96
C GLU A 67 10.23 38.54 -51.58
N GLU A 68 9.67 39.73 -51.30
CA GLU A 68 8.93 40.00 -50.07
C GLU A 68 7.69 39.10 -49.95
N ASN A 69 6.89 38.96 -51.02
CA ASN A 69 5.74 38.06 -51.03
C ASN A 69 6.13 36.60 -50.79
N ALA A 70 7.23 36.13 -51.38
CA ALA A 70 7.74 34.77 -51.14
C ALA A 70 8.16 34.58 -49.67
N SER A 71 8.83 35.57 -49.09
CA SER A 71 9.21 35.57 -47.67
C SER A 71 7.99 35.56 -46.76
N LEU A 72 7.00 36.43 -47.02
CA LEU A 72 5.76 36.50 -46.25
C LEU A 72 4.94 35.22 -46.35
N SER A 73 4.89 34.59 -47.52
CA SER A 73 4.24 33.29 -47.70
C SER A 73 4.90 32.21 -46.84
N THR A 74 6.24 32.20 -46.79
CA THR A 74 7.01 31.24 -45.99
C THR A 74 6.80 31.46 -44.48
N GLU A 75 6.78 32.72 -44.05
CA GLU A 75 6.49 33.08 -42.65
C GLU A 75 5.06 32.69 -42.26
N LEU A 76 4.08 32.94 -43.15
CA LEU A 76 2.68 32.55 -42.93
C LEU A 76 2.53 31.04 -42.76
N GLU A 77 3.16 30.23 -43.62
CA GLU A 77 3.17 28.77 -43.50
C GLU A 77 3.79 28.31 -42.16
N THR A 78 4.89 28.95 -41.75
CA THR A 78 5.58 28.67 -40.48
C THR A 78 4.69 28.99 -39.27
N GLN A 79 4.00 30.14 -39.31
CA GLN A 79 3.06 30.54 -38.26
C GLN A 79 1.84 29.64 -38.20
N LEU A 80 1.29 29.21 -39.35
CA LEU A 80 0.19 28.24 -39.39
C LEU A 80 0.61 26.89 -38.79
N ALA A 81 1.80 26.41 -39.11
CA ALA A 81 2.34 25.18 -38.51
C ALA A 81 2.52 25.31 -36.99
N THR A 82 3.00 26.48 -36.54
CA THR A 82 3.17 26.78 -35.10
C THR A 82 1.84 26.85 -34.38
N ASN A 83 0.84 27.54 -34.94
CA ASN A 83 -0.50 27.62 -34.37
C ASN A 83 -1.16 26.25 -34.25
N LYS A 84 -1.06 25.42 -35.30
CA LYS A 84 -1.58 24.05 -35.26
C LYS A 84 -0.91 23.20 -34.16
N LYS A 85 0.40 23.38 -33.95
CA LYS A 85 1.12 22.73 -32.86
C LYS A 85 0.65 23.23 -31.49
N LEU A 86 0.47 24.54 -31.33
CA LEU A 86 -0.04 25.13 -30.09
C LEU A 86 -1.47 24.66 -29.78
N GLU A 87 -2.34 24.54 -30.78
CA GLU A 87 -3.67 23.97 -30.63
C GLU A 87 -3.61 22.52 -30.09
N SER A 88 -2.76 21.67 -30.69
CA SER A 88 -2.53 20.31 -30.21
C SER A 88 -1.99 20.28 -28.77
N ASP A 89 -1.01 21.13 -28.46
CA ASP A 89 -0.44 21.22 -27.10
C ASP A 89 -1.48 21.70 -26.07
N ILE A 90 -2.41 22.57 -26.48
CA ILE A 90 -3.52 23.03 -25.62
C ILE A 90 -4.50 21.89 -25.37
N GLU A 91 -4.91 21.15 -26.41
CA GLU A 91 -5.80 20.00 -26.26
C GLU A 91 -5.18 18.92 -25.34
N ASP A 92 -3.90 18.61 -25.52
CA ASP A 92 -3.17 17.68 -24.66
C ASP A 92 -3.12 18.17 -23.21
N LYS A 93 -2.81 19.46 -22.99
CA LYS A 93 -2.79 20.04 -21.64
C LYS A 93 -4.17 20.07 -21.00
N GLN A 94 -5.23 20.35 -21.77
CA GLN A 94 -6.61 20.30 -21.28
C GLN A 94 -6.97 18.87 -20.84
N SER A 95 -6.62 17.86 -21.63
CA SER A 95 -6.80 16.46 -21.28
C SER A 95 -6.05 16.07 -19.99
N VAL A 96 -4.81 16.53 -19.85
CA VAL A 96 -4.02 16.33 -18.61
C VAL A 96 -4.67 17.03 -17.43
N VAL A 97 -5.17 18.26 -17.59
CA VAL A 97 -5.85 19.00 -16.52
C VAL A 97 -7.13 18.29 -16.09
N GLU A 98 -7.97 17.83 -17.02
CA GLU A 98 -9.20 17.08 -16.71
C GLU A 98 -8.87 15.76 -15.99
N THR A 99 -7.84 15.04 -16.44
CA THR A 99 -7.37 13.82 -15.77
C THR A 99 -6.90 14.12 -14.35
N LYS A 100 -6.08 15.16 -14.17
CA LYS A 100 -5.56 15.56 -12.85
C LYS A 100 -6.67 16.06 -11.93
N LYS A 101 -7.68 16.74 -12.47
CA LYS A 101 -8.84 17.18 -11.70
C LYS A 101 -9.64 15.97 -11.21
N ALA A 102 -9.88 14.97 -12.06
CA ALA A 102 -10.52 13.73 -11.65
C ALA A 102 -9.70 12.97 -10.58
N GLU A 103 -8.36 12.91 -10.71
CA GLU A 103 -7.48 12.34 -9.68
C GLU A 103 -7.57 13.10 -8.35
N VAL A 104 -7.67 14.44 -8.40
CA VAL A 104 -7.82 15.29 -7.21
C VAL A 104 -9.19 15.07 -6.58
N GLU A 105 -10.28 15.05 -7.35
CA GLU A 105 -11.63 14.75 -6.84
C GLU A 105 -11.68 13.35 -6.22
N GLU A 106 -11.09 12.33 -6.84
CA GLU A 106 -10.98 10.98 -6.27
C GLU A 106 -10.12 10.99 -4.98
N GLY A 107 -9.05 11.78 -4.95
CA GLY A 107 -8.21 11.99 -3.78
C GLY A 107 -8.96 12.68 -2.64
N GLU A 108 -9.76 13.70 -2.94
CA GLU A 108 -10.62 14.41 -1.99
C GLU A 108 -11.74 13.51 -1.47
N GLU A 109 -12.39 12.71 -2.31
CA GLU A 109 -13.36 11.70 -1.87
C GLU A 109 -12.72 10.64 -0.95
N LYS A 110 -11.51 10.18 -1.28
CA LYS A 110 -10.74 9.28 -0.41
C LYS A 110 -10.43 9.96 0.92
N LEU A 111 -9.97 11.22 0.92
CA LEU A 111 -9.72 11.99 2.14
C LEU A 111 -10.99 12.18 2.97
N GLN A 112 -12.12 12.48 2.35
CA GLN A 112 -13.42 12.57 3.05
C GLN A 112 -13.84 11.23 3.67
N ARG A 113 -13.58 10.11 2.99
CA ARG A 113 -13.83 8.76 3.52
C ARG A 113 -12.95 8.43 4.72
N PHE A 114 -11.70 8.88 4.72
CA PHE A 114 -10.75 8.64 5.81
C PHE A 114 -10.93 9.64 6.97
N GLY A 115 -11.62 10.76 6.75
CA GLY A 115 -11.70 11.88 7.69
C GLY A 115 -10.45 12.75 7.58
N ASN A 116 -10.47 13.91 8.24
CA ASN A 116 -9.33 14.83 8.21
C ASN A 116 -8.09 14.10 8.74
N LEU A 117 -6.88 14.46 8.30
CA LEU A 117 -5.64 13.78 8.73
C LEU A 117 -5.52 13.73 10.27
N ASP A 118 -6.06 14.74 10.95
CA ASP A 118 -6.18 14.82 12.41
C ASP A 118 -7.12 13.74 12.99
N ASP A 119 -8.26 13.45 12.35
CA ASP A 119 -9.15 12.35 12.75
C ASP A 119 -8.44 10.99 12.60
N LEU A 120 -7.60 10.85 11.58
CA LEU A 120 -6.81 9.64 11.35
C LEU A 120 -5.72 9.48 12.40
N LYS A 121 -5.09 10.58 12.82
CA LYS A 121 -4.12 10.61 13.91
C LYS A 121 -4.78 10.27 15.23
N ASP A 122 -5.94 10.84 15.54
CA ASP A 122 -6.71 10.55 16.75
C ASP A 122 -7.17 9.08 16.78
N LYS A 123 -7.61 8.53 15.64
CA LYS A 123 -7.93 7.10 15.51
C LYS A 123 -6.69 6.23 15.69
N LEU A 124 -5.53 6.64 15.17
CA LEU A 124 -4.28 5.90 15.31
C LEU A 124 -3.77 5.91 16.76
N GLU A 125 -3.86 7.04 17.45
CA GLU A 125 -3.54 7.14 18.88
C GLU A 125 -4.50 6.30 19.74
N LYS A 126 -5.81 6.32 19.44
CA LYS A 126 -6.79 5.42 20.07
C LYS A 126 -6.47 3.96 19.81
N LEU A 127 -6.22 3.56 18.56
CA LEU A 127 -5.81 2.19 18.24
C LEU A 127 -4.51 1.79 18.94
N GLY A 128 -3.54 2.70 19.05
CA GLY A 128 -2.31 2.47 19.79
C GLY A 128 -2.56 2.23 21.28
N THR A 129 -3.46 3.00 21.88
CA THR A 129 -3.87 2.88 23.27
C THR A 129 -4.64 1.57 23.50
N ASP A 130 -5.60 1.25 22.64
CA ASP A 130 -6.38 0.01 22.69
C ASP A 130 -5.46 -1.21 22.53
N LEU A 131 -4.46 -1.15 21.64
CA LEU A 131 -3.50 -2.22 21.44
C LEU A 131 -2.58 -2.41 22.67
N ALA A 132 -2.22 -1.32 23.36
CA ALA A 132 -1.48 -1.40 24.61
C ALA A 132 -2.32 -2.02 25.73
N THR A 133 -3.59 -1.60 25.87
CA THR A 133 -4.54 -2.19 26.84
C THR A 133 -4.77 -3.67 26.54
N LEU A 134 -5.03 -4.03 25.28
CA LEU A 134 -5.28 -5.41 24.88
C LEU A 134 -4.05 -6.31 25.10
N LYS A 135 -2.84 -5.80 24.86
CA LYS A 135 -1.60 -6.52 25.23
C LYS A 135 -1.50 -6.73 26.74
N GLY A 136 -1.86 -5.73 27.54
CA GLY A 136 -1.91 -5.86 29.00
C GLY A 136 -2.95 -6.90 29.45
N GLU A 137 -4.13 -6.90 28.84
CA GLU A 137 -5.18 -7.89 29.11
C GLU A 137 -4.77 -9.31 28.72
N VAL A 138 -4.10 -9.49 27.57
CA VAL A 138 -3.56 -10.79 27.14
C VAL A 138 -2.53 -11.30 28.16
N LEU A 139 -1.59 -10.46 28.59
CA LEU A 139 -0.62 -10.85 29.63
C LEU A 139 -1.31 -11.25 30.95
N LEU A 140 -2.31 -10.49 31.39
CA LEU A 140 -3.11 -10.84 32.56
C LEU A 140 -3.84 -12.18 32.37
N LYS A 141 -4.43 -12.40 31.19
CA LYS A 141 -5.13 -13.66 30.86
C LYS A 141 -4.18 -14.85 30.81
N ASP A 142 -2.97 -14.69 30.28
CA ASP A 142 -1.95 -15.74 30.27
C ASP A 142 -1.56 -16.12 31.70
N THR A 143 -1.31 -15.14 32.59
CA THR A 143 -1.04 -15.42 34.01
C THR A 143 -2.22 -16.09 34.72
N GLU A 144 -3.45 -15.73 34.37
CA GLU A 144 -4.67 -16.36 34.90
C GLU A 144 -4.79 -17.82 34.41
N ILE A 145 -4.48 -18.09 33.14
CA ILE A 145 -4.47 -19.44 32.55
C ILE A 145 -3.41 -20.30 33.22
N GLU A 146 -2.18 -19.81 33.41
CA GLU A 146 -1.12 -20.54 34.09
C GLU A 146 -1.52 -20.90 35.52
N THR A 147 -2.08 -19.93 36.27
CA THR A 147 -2.57 -20.14 37.64
C THR A 147 -3.69 -21.18 37.69
N ARG A 148 -4.68 -21.08 36.78
CA ARG A 148 -5.77 -22.06 36.69
C ARG A 148 -5.29 -23.44 36.27
N THR A 149 -4.29 -23.53 35.40
CA THR A 149 -3.69 -24.80 34.96
C THR A 149 -2.95 -25.46 36.12
N ALA A 150 -2.18 -24.70 36.89
CA ALA A 150 -1.53 -25.20 38.11
C ALA A 150 -2.55 -25.67 39.15
N LEU A 151 -3.64 -24.92 39.37
CA LEU A 151 -4.72 -25.30 40.28
C LEU A 151 -5.42 -26.58 39.82
N ASN A 152 -5.76 -26.69 38.53
CA ASN A 152 -6.36 -27.90 37.96
C ASN A 152 -5.43 -29.10 38.09
N GLY A 153 -4.11 -28.92 37.89
CA GLY A 153 -3.12 -29.95 38.13
C GLY A 153 -3.16 -30.45 39.59
N SER A 154 -3.14 -29.53 40.55
CA SER A 154 -3.21 -29.86 41.98
C SER A 154 -4.52 -30.57 42.35
N LEU A 155 -5.66 -30.06 41.87
CA LEU A 155 -6.98 -30.66 42.11
C LEU A 155 -7.09 -32.05 41.48
N SER A 156 -6.53 -32.25 40.29
CA SER A 156 -6.47 -33.57 39.64
C SER A 156 -5.67 -34.57 40.48
N THR A 157 -4.50 -34.17 41.00
CA THR A 157 -3.70 -35.02 41.90
C THR A 157 -4.45 -35.34 43.20
N GLN A 158 -5.11 -34.34 43.81
CA GLN A 158 -5.93 -34.55 45.01
C GLN A 158 -7.11 -35.48 44.74
N ASN A 159 -7.83 -35.32 43.63
CA ASN A 159 -8.92 -36.20 43.24
C ASN A 159 -8.45 -37.62 42.96
N ALA A 160 -7.28 -37.81 42.33
CA ALA A 160 -6.70 -39.13 42.13
C ALA A 160 -6.36 -39.80 43.47
N ALA A 161 -5.75 -39.06 44.40
CA ALA A 161 -5.43 -39.56 45.74
C ALA A 161 -6.70 -39.93 46.55
N LEU A 162 -7.72 -39.07 46.52
CA LEU A 162 -9.01 -39.33 47.18
C LEU A 162 -9.74 -40.52 46.55
N SER A 163 -9.73 -40.63 45.22
CA SER A 163 -10.35 -41.75 44.51
C SER A 163 -9.67 -43.07 44.86
N GLU A 164 -8.34 -43.09 44.98
CA GLU A 164 -7.58 -44.27 45.42
C GLU A 164 -7.92 -44.67 46.86
N VAL A 165 -8.05 -43.70 47.77
CA VAL A 165 -8.50 -43.95 49.15
C VAL A 165 -9.92 -44.53 49.16
N LEU A 166 -10.85 -43.92 48.41
CA LEU A 166 -12.23 -44.41 48.32
C LEU A 166 -12.32 -45.81 47.70
N LYS A 167 -11.50 -46.09 46.68
CA LYS A 167 -11.42 -47.41 46.07
C LYS A 167 -11.03 -48.46 47.09
N ARG A 168 -9.98 -48.22 47.89
CA ARG A 168 -9.55 -49.14 48.96
C ARG A 168 -10.63 -49.37 50.00
N TYR A 169 -11.32 -48.30 50.41
CA TYR A 169 -12.49 -48.42 51.29
C TYR A 169 -13.60 -49.28 50.67
N SER A 170 -13.90 -49.09 49.39
CA SER A 170 -14.93 -49.88 48.68
C SER A 170 -14.54 -51.36 48.50
N GLU A 171 -13.25 -51.63 48.31
CA GLU A 171 -12.67 -52.96 48.17
C GLU A 171 -12.40 -53.64 49.52
N LYS A 172 -12.79 -53.00 50.63
CA LYS A 172 -12.57 -53.48 52.01
C LYS A 172 -11.10 -53.79 52.30
N GLN A 173 -10.19 -53.00 51.74
CA GLN A 173 -8.76 -53.13 51.96
C GLN A 173 -8.28 -52.09 52.98
N SER A 174 -7.56 -52.55 54.00
CA SER A 174 -6.89 -51.65 54.94
C SER A 174 -5.61 -51.08 54.35
N ASP A 175 -5.14 -49.94 54.86
CA ASP A 175 -3.94 -49.25 54.35
C ASP A 175 -2.71 -50.19 54.36
N PRO A 176 -2.02 -50.40 53.22
CA PRO A 176 -0.81 -51.22 53.16
C PRO A 176 0.28 -50.85 54.16
N ASN A 177 0.34 -49.57 54.57
CA ASN A 177 1.31 -49.05 55.53
C ASN A 177 0.79 -49.06 56.97
N LEU A 178 -0.39 -49.63 57.25
CA LEU A 178 -0.92 -49.73 58.60
C LEU A 178 0.04 -50.50 59.51
N SER A 179 0.16 -50.03 60.75
CA SER A 179 0.95 -50.67 61.78
C SER A 179 0.13 -50.70 63.06
N ALA A 180 -0.47 -51.85 63.34
CA ALA A 180 -1.21 -52.10 64.56
C ALA A 180 -0.58 -53.26 65.33
N ARG A 181 -0.94 -53.39 66.61
CA ARG A 181 -0.55 -54.53 67.45
C ARG A 181 -1.75 -55.09 68.17
N VAL A 182 -1.70 -56.38 68.47
CA VAL A 182 -2.70 -57.03 69.32
C VAL A 182 -2.50 -56.53 70.75
N THR A 183 -3.48 -55.78 71.28
CA THR A 183 -3.46 -55.27 72.66
C THR A 183 -4.09 -56.24 73.63
N ARG A 184 -5.13 -56.96 73.17
CA ARG A 184 -5.86 -57.92 73.98
C ARG A 184 -6.40 -59.05 73.11
N VAL A 185 -6.32 -60.27 73.62
CA VAL A 185 -6.91 -61.47 73.00
C VAL A 185 -8.07 -61.93 73.88
N VAL A 186 -9.26 -62.10 73.29
CA VAL A 186 -10.44 -62.64 73.97
C VAL A 186 -10.72 -64.02 73.38
N THR A 187 -10.04 -65.02 73.91
CA THR A 187 -10.05 -66.40 73.39
C THR A 187 -11.44 -67.03 73.40
N ASP A 188 -12.26 -66.74 74.41
CA ASP A 188 -13.58 -67.36 74.60
C ASP A 188 -14.58 -66.99 73.50
N LEU A 189 -14.37 -65.83 72.87
CA LEU A 189 -15.23 -65.28 71.82
C LEU A 189 -14.52 -65.22 70.46
N GLY A 190 -13.27 -65.67 70.38
CA GLY A 190 -12.51 -65.78 69.13
C GLY A 190 -12.14 -64.45 68.48
N PHE A 191 -12.03 -63.34 69.24
CA PHE A 191 -11.65 -62.04 68.70
C PHE A 191 -10.48 -61.39 69.45
N VAL A 192 -9.81 -60.47 68.78
CA VAL A 192 -8.71 -59.66 69.29
C VAL A 192 -9.04 -58.17 69.20
N ILE A 193 -8.44 -57.39 70.09
CA ILE A 193 -8.47 -55.93 70.06
C ILE A 193 -7.09 -55.44 69.59
N LEU A 194 -7.11 -54.48 68.66
CA LEU A 194 -5.93 -53.91 68.04
C LEU A 194 -5.65 -52.49 68.57
N SER A 195 -4.37 -52.10 68.58
CA SER A 195 -3.88 -50.77 69.03
C SER A 195 -4.10 -49.64 68.01
N GLY A 196 -4.93 -49.87 67.00
CA GLY A 196 -5.24 -48.95 65.91
C GLY A 196 -6.65 -49.24 65.39
N GLY A 197 -7.27 -48.24 64.78
CA GLY A 197 -8.61 -48.32 64.21
C GLY A 197 -8.71 -47.49 62.94
N ASP A 198 -9.78 -46.73 62.74
CA ASP A 198 -10.00 -45.95 61.51
C ASP A 198 -8.84 -44.98 61.22
N ASN A 199 -8.32 -44.30 62.25
CA ASN A 199 -7.20 -43.36 62.09
C ASN A 199 -5.88 -44.06 61.73
N ALA A 200 -5.78 -45.36 62.01
CA ALA A 200 -4.62 -46.18 61.66
C ALA A 200 -4.76 -46.84 60.28
N GLY A 201 -5.82 -46.53 59.53
CA GLY A 201 -6.08 -47.10 58.21
C GLY A 201 -6.70 -48.50 58.23
N ILE A 202 -7.28 -48.92 59.36
CA ILE A 202 -7.98 -50.20 59.46
C ILE A 202 -9.41 -50.04 58.95
N VAL A 203 -9.80 -50.82 57.96
CA VAL A 203 -11.13 -50.79 57.35
C VAL A 203 -11.98 -51.96 57.86
N ARG A 204 -13.26 -51.72 58.15
CA ARG A 204 -14.22 -52.76 58.55
C ARG A 204 -14.35 -53.84 57.48
N ASP A 205 -14.54 -55.09 57.91
CA ASP A 205 -14.62 -56.29 57.06
C ASP A 205 -13.34 -56.61 56.27
N SER A 206 -12.24 -55.88 56.47
CA SER A 206 -10.96 -56.18 55.84
C SER A 206 -10.28 -57.39 56.48
N GLU A 207 -9.41 -58.03 55.70
CA GLU A 207 -8.49 -59.05 56.21
C GLU A 207 -7.16 -58.42 56.61
N LEU A 208 -6.65 -58.82 57.77
CA LEU A 208 -5.37 -58.38 58.30
C LEU A 208 -4.46 -59.58 58.54
N SER A 209 -3.16 -59.41 58.30
CA SER A 209 -2.15 -60.43 58.55
C SER A 209 -1.51 -60.20 59.91
N VAL A 210 -1.47 -61.25 60.73
CA VAL A 210 -0.75 -61.26 62.01
C VAL A 210 0.69 -61.68 61.75
N VAL A 211 1.64 -60.87 62.21
CA VAL A 211 3.07 -61.06 62.01
C VAL A 211 3.76 -61.20 63.37
N ARG A 212 4.53 -62.28 63.52
CA ARG A 212 5.42 -62.52 64.66
C ARG A 212 6.81 -62.86 64.13
N ASP A 213 7.84 -62.20 64.66
CA ASP A 213 9.25 -62.40 64.26
C ASP A 213 9.51 -62.24 62.74
N GLY A 214 8.71 -61.41 62.08
CA GLY A 214 8.82 -61.14 60.64
C GLY A 214 8.01 -62.07 59.73
N SER A 215 7.40 -63.14 60.25
CA SER A 215 6.60 -64.10 59.48
C SER A 215 5.10 -63.95 59.77
N VAL A 216 4.27 -64.16 58.73
CA VAL A 216 2.80 -64.18 58.88
C VAL A 216 2.39 -65.48 59.55
N ILE A 217 1.73 -65.41 60.71
CA ILE A 217 1.31 -66.57 61.51
C ILE A 217 -0.19 -66.88 61.39
N GLY A 218 -0.96 -65.98 60.76
CA GLY A 218 -2.38 -66.17 60.50
C GLY A 218 -3.08 -64.88 60.08
N LYS A 219 -4.39 -64.97 59.84
CA LYS A 219 -5.25 -63.88 59.35
C LYS A 219 -6.35 -63.54 60.35
N LEU A 220 -6.72 -62.27 60.38
CA LEU A 220 -7.84 -61.73 61.15
C LEU A 220 -8.82 -61.07 60.21
N ARG A 221 -10.10 -61.05 60.57
CA ARG A 221 -11.14 -60.29 59.88
C ARG A 221 -11.68 -59.19 60.78
N VAL A 222 -11.61 -57.94 60.34
CA VAL A 222 -12.07 -56.80 61.14
C VAL A 222 -13.60 -56.82 61.23
N THR A 223 -14.16 -56.83 62.44
CA THR A 223 -15.61 -56.87 62.68
C THR A 223 -16.19 -55.51 63.02
N GLY A 224 -15.37 -54.63 63.60
CA GLY A 224 -15.73 -53.27 63.94
C GLY A 224 -14.49 -52.42 64.16
N THR A 225 -14.62 -51.13 63.83
CA THR A 225 -13.56 -50.14 63.98
C THR A 225 -14.09 -48.95 64.77
N GLU A 226 -13.21 -48.42 65.61
CA GLU A 226 -13.34 -47.14 66.31
C GLU A 226 -12.17 -46.25 65.88
N PRO A 227 -12.13 -44.95 66.22
CA PRO A 227 -11.05 -44.07 65.77
C PRO A 227 -9.64 -44.56 66.14
N SER A 228 -9.45 -45.12 67.34
CA SER A 228 -8.14 -45.53 67.88
C SER A 228 -7.95 -47.04 68.06
N THR A 229 -9.01 -47.82 67.88
CA THR A 229 -9.08 -49.23 68.28
C THR A 229 -9.91 -50.01 67.26
N ALA A 230 -9.61 -51.29 67.06
CA ALA A 230 -10.39 -52.16 66.19
C ALA A 230 -10.58 -53.53 66.84
N ALA A 231 -11.74 -54.12 66.59
CA ALA A 231 -12.05 -55.49 66.93
C ALA A 231 -11.93 -56.36 65.67
N ALA A 232 -11.22 -57.47 65.77
CA ALA A 232 -11.06 -58.40 64.67
C ALA A 232 -11.27 -59.85 65.12
N SER A 233 -12.06 -60.60 64.37
CA SER A 233 -12.26 -62.04 64.56
C SER A 233 -11.04 -62.80 64.05
N ILE A 234 -10.63 -63.82 64.80
CA ILE A 234 -9.60 -64.77 64.39
C ILE A 234 -10.18 -65.66 63.29
N ILE A 235 -9.46 -65.85 62.18
CA ILE A 235 -9.83 -66.83 61.14
C ILE A 235 -9.13 -68.15 61.48
N PRO A 236 -9.79 -69.14 62.10
CA PRO A 236 -9.11 -70.28 62.72
C PRO A 236 -8.30 -71.10 61.73
N ASP A 237 -8.81 -71.28 60.52
CA ASP A 237 -8.19 -72.07 59.44
C ASP A 237 -6.91 -71.43 58.87
N SER A 238 -6.61 -70.19 59.25
CA SER A 238 -5.42 -69.47 58.78
C SER A 238 -4.20 -69.63 59.69
N PHE A 239 -4.35 -70.25 60.85
CA PHE A 239 -3.28 -70.41 61.84
C PHE A 239 -2.73 -71.84 61.78
N GLU A 240 -1.48 -71.99 61.32
CA GLU A 240 -0.78 -73.28 61.20
C GLU A 240 -0.30 -73.80 62.57
N GLY A 241 -1.23 -74.08 63.48
CA GLY A 241 -0.95 -74.61 64.83
C GLY A 241 -0.37 -73.59 65.83
N THR A 242 -0.28 -72.30 65.46
CA THR A 242 0.17 -71.21 66.33
C THR A 242 -1.00 -70.34 66.76
N THR A 243 -1.01 -69.83 68.00
CA THR A 243 -2.07 -68.92 68.47
C THR A 243 -1.62 -67.46 68.47
N VAL A 244 -2.58 -66.54 68.25
CA VAL A 244 -2.39 -65.10 68.39
C VAL A 244 -2.10 -64.72 69.85
N ARG A 245 -1.20 -63.76 70.06
CA ARG A 245 -0.77 -63.28 71.37
C ARG A 245 -0.78 -61.76 71.44
N VAL A 246 -0.88 -61.24 72.65
CA VAL A 246 -0.68 -59.81 72.92
C VAL A 246 0.74 -59.42 72.52
N GLY A 247 0.88 -58.32 71.79
CA GLY A 247 2.15 -57.80 71.29
C GLY A 247 2.47 -58.16 69.84
N ASP A 248 1.77 -59.13 69.24
CA ASP A 248 1.91 -59.49 67.83
C ASP A 248 1.64 -58.28 66.94
N GLN A 249 2.41 -58.14 65.85
CA GLN A 249 2.21 -57.08 64.87
C GLN A 249 1.07 -57.45 63.92
N VAL A 250 0.32 -56.45 63.49
CA VAL A 250 -0.75 -56.61 62.53
C VAL A 250 -0.52 -55.63 61.39
N LYS A 251 -0.54 -56.16 60.17
CA LYS A 251 -0.38 -55.42 58.91
C LYS A 251 -1.57 -55.69 58.00
N ALA A 252 -1.77 -54.85 56.99
CA ALA A 252 -2.73 -55.16 55.93
C ALA A 252 -2.41 -56.52 55.32
N ALA A 253 -3.46 -57.27 54.93
CA ALA A 253 -3.25 -58.51 54.21
C ALA A 253 -2.56 -58.21 52.86
N SER A 254 -1.35 -58.73 52.68
CA SER A 254 -0.71 -58.75 51.36
C SER A 254 -1.46 -59.74 50.47
N ASN A 255 -1.99 -59.26 49.35
CA ASN A 255 -2.29 -60.13 48.21
C ASN A 255 -0.99 -60.57 47.52
#